data_AF-A0A4S8NE45-F1
#
_entry.id   AF-A0A4S8NE45-F1
#
_cell.length_a   1.000
_cell.length_b   1.000
_cell.length_c   1.000
_cell.angle_alpha   90.00
_cell.angle_beta   90.00
_cell.angle_gamma   90.00
#
_symmetry.space_group_name_H-M   'P 1'
#
loop_
_entity.id
_entity.type
_entity.pdbx_description
1 polymer ?
#
loop_
_entity_poly.entity_id
_entity_poly.type
_entity_poly.pdbx_seq_one_letter_code
_entity_poly.pdbx_strand_id
1 'polypeptide(L)'
;MTALLGWLVGVVDVAQFVPQARRALARRLLPGGLAGLSVWTWSIATVQGAAWIVYGFANELWAIAVPNLLITPICAGILAARLASGRPGD
;
A
#
# COMPACT_ATOMS: atom_id res chain seq x y z
N MET A 1 15.15 21.02 -10.64
CA MET A 1 14.20 21.35 -9.55
C MET A 1 13.10 20.30 -9.43
N THR A 2 12.37 19.99 -10.52
CA THR A 2 11.24 19.04 -10.57
C THR A 2 11.60 17.61 -10.16
N ALA A 3 12.75 17.09 -10.57
CA ALA A 3 13.17 15.73 -10.20
C ALA A 3 13.41 15.56 -8.68
N LEU A 4 14.05 16.53 -8.03
CA LEU A 4 14.30 16.51 -6.59
C LEU A 4 12.98 16.53 -5.80
N LEU A 5 12.03 17.37 -6.21
CA LEU A 5 10.71 17.44 -5.60
C LEU A 5 9.93 16.13 -5.80
N GLY A 6 9.98 15.53 -7.00
CA GLY A 6 9.35 14.24 -7.26
C GLY A 6 9.85 13.13 -6.33
N TRP A 7 11.17 13.04 -6.15
CA TRP A 7 11.76 12.07 -5.22
C TRP A 7 11.43 12.38 -3.76
N LEU A 8 11.45 13.65 -3.35
CA LEU A 8 11.10 14.05 -2.00
C LEU A 8 9.64 13.70 -1.66
N VAL A 9 8.72 13.98 -2.59
CA VAL A 9 7.31 13.57 -2.47
C VAL A 9 7.21 12.05 -2.40
N GLY A 10 7.92 11.32 -3.26
CA GLY A 10 7.95 9.86 -3.22
C GLY A 10 8.44 9.28 -1.89
N VAL A 11 9.45 9.89 -1.27
CA VAL A 11 9.94 9.50 0.06
C VAL A 11 8.88 9.75 1.13
N VAL A 12 8.27 10.94 1.14
CA VAL A 12 7.19 11.27 2.08
C VAL A 12 6.02 10.29 1.91
N ASP A 13 5.67 9.97 0.67
CA ASP A 13 4.59 9.06 0.33
C ASP A 13 4.88 7.64 0.85
N VAL A 14 6.08 7.10 0.65
CA VAL A 14 6.44 5.80 1.24
C VAL A 14 6.42 5.86 2.78
N ALA A 15 6.98 6.93 3.36
CA ALA A 15 7.13 7.06 4.80
C ALA A 15 5.77 7.12 5.53
N GLN A 16 4.76 7.76 4.95
CA GLN A 16 3.42 7.83 5.56
C GLN A 16 2.72 6.48 5.65
N PHE A 17 3.06 5.49 4.81
CA PHE A 17 2.49 4.15 4.90
C PHE A 17 3.15 3.28 5.99
N VAL A 18 4.36 3.61 6.44
CA VAL A 18 5.12 2.79 7.41
C VAL A 18 4.38 2.57 8.73
N PRO A 19 3.81 3.59 9.42
CA PRO A 19 3.10 3.38 10.67
C PRO A 19 1.90 2.44 10.52
N GLN A 20 1.15 2.60 9.42
CA GLN A 20 -0.03 1.78 9.15
C GLN A 20 0.36 0.35 8.78
N ALA A 21 1.41 0.16 7.99
CA ALA A 21 1.98 -1.15 7.67
C ALA A 21 2.42 -1.90 8.94
N ARG A 22 3.16 -1.22 9.82
CA ARG A 22 3.58 -1.78 11.12
C ARG A 22 2.39 -2.16 11.99
N ARG A 23 1.38 -1.29 12.08
CA ARG A 23 0.18 -1.54 12.88
C ARG A 23 -0.62 -2.72 12.35
N ALA A 24 -0.81 -2.81 11.03
CA ALA A 24 -1.49 -3.93 10.41
C ALA A 24 -0.72 -5.25 10.60
N LEU A 25 0.61 -5.23 10.44
CA LEU A 25 1.47 -6.38 10.67
C LEU A 25 1.42 -6.89 12.11
N ALA A 26 1.41 -5.98 13.09
CA ALA A 26 1.31 -6.33 14.51
C ALA A 26 -0.08 -6.90 14.85
N ARG A 27 -1.14 -6.35 14.28
CA ARG A 27 -2.52 -6.75 14.58
C ARG A 27 -3.01 -7.98 13.83
N ARG A 28 -2.35 -8.38 12.73
CA ARG A 28 -2.75 -9.57 11.95
C ARG A 28 -2.71 -10.87 12.76
N LEU A 29 -1.91 -10.91 13.82
CA LEU A 29 -1.75 -12.09 14.70
C LEU A 29 -2.82 -12.14 15.80
N LEU A 30 -3.58 -11.07 16.01
CA LEU A 30 -4.62 -11.01 17.03
C LEU A 30 -5.98 -11.42 16.42
N PRO A 31 -6.79 -12.25 17.11
CA PRO A 31 -8.15 -12.55 16.68
C PRO A 31 -8.96 -11.27 16.45
N GLY A 32 -9.51 -11.10 15.25
CA GLY A 32 -10.27 -9.90 14.88
C GLY A 32 -9.45 -8.60 14.81
N GLY A 33 -8.12 -8.64 14.94
CA GLY A 33 -7.26 -7.45 15.01
C GLY A 33 -7.30 -6.55 13.78
N LEU A 34 -7.78 -7.08 12.65
CA LEU A 34 -7.95 -6.36 11.38
C LEU A 34 -9.41 -6.01 11.06
N ALA A 35 -10.41 -6.42 11.86
CA ALA A 35 -11.83 -6.27 11.53
C ALA A 35 -12.24 -4.82 11.20
N GLY A 36 -11.64 -3.84 11.90
CA GLY A 36 -11.86 -2.41 11.69
C GLY A 36 -11.19 -1.80 10.45
N LEU A 37 -10.42 -2.57 9.66
CA LEU A 37 -9.88 -2.08 8.39
C LEU A 37 -10.91 -2.25 7.27
N SER A 38 -11.10 -1.18 6.49
CA SER A 38 -11.97 -1.17 5.31
C SER A 38 -11.35 -1.93 4.14
N VAL A 39 -12.04 -2.97 3.66
CA VAL A 39 -11.64 -3.72 2.46
C VAL A 39 -11.58 -2.81 1.22
N TRP A 40 -12.52 -1.88 1.11
CA TRP A 40 -12.60 -0.96 -0.04
C TRP A 40 -11.40 -0.02 -0.10
N THR A 41 -11.00 0.55 1.03
CA THR A 41 -9.85 1.45 1.09
C THR A 41 -8.58 0.75 0.60
N TRP A 42 -8.33 -0.46 1.08
CA TRP A 42 -7.14 -1.22 0.69
C TRP A 42 -7.22 -1.78 -0.72
N SER A 43 -8.42 -2.06 -1.23
CA SER A 43 -8.64 -2.45 -2.63
C SER A 43 -8.33 -1.29 -3.58
N ILE A 44 -8.89 -0.11 -3.31
CA ILE A 44 -8.65 1.10 -4.10
C ILE A 44 -7.17 1.46 -4.08
N ALA A 45 -6.54 1.47 -2.91
CA ALA A 45 -5.11 1.77 -2.78
C ALA A 45 -4.23 0.80 -3.57
N THR A 46 -4.57 -0.50 -3.58
CA THR A 46 -3.83 -1.52 -4.34
C THR A 46 -3.98 -1.32 -5.85
N VAL A 47 -5.21 -1.11 -6.33
CA VAL A 47 -5.47 -0.88 -7.76
C VAL A 47 -4.84 0.43 -8.24
N GLN A 48 -4.96 1.49 -7.44
CA GLN A 48 -4.37 2.79 -7.75
C GLN A 48 -2.84 2.71 -7.80
N GLY A 49 -2.22 2.03 -6.82
CA GLY A 49 -0.77 1.83 -6.81
C GLY A 49 -0.29 1.06 -8.04
N ALA A 50 -1.00 -0.01 -8.43
CA ALA A 50 -0.71 -0.74 -9.66
C ALA A 50 -0.84 0.13 -10.91
N ALA A 51 -1.87 0.98 -10.99
CA ALA A 51 -2.04 1.93 -12.09
C ALA A 51 -0.88 2.95 -12.15
N TRP A 52 -0.43 3.46 -11.00
CA TRP A 52 0.73 4.37 -10.93
C TRP A 52 2.04 3.72 -11.31
N ILE A 53 2.23 2.43 -10.98
CA ILE A 53 3.39 1.66 -11.44
C ILE A 53 3.39 1.61 -12.97
N VAL A 54 2.29 1.17 -13.57
CA VAL A 54 2.16 1.07 -15.05
C VAL A 54 2.38 2.44 -15.70
N TYR A 55 1.72 3.47 -15.19
CA TYR A 55 1.88 4.84 -15.68
C TYR A 55 3.33 5.33 -15.58
N GLY A 56 3.98 5.10 -14.43
CA GLY A 56 5.33 5.53 -14.19
C GLY A 56 6.34 4.86 -15.12
N PHE A 57 6.22 3.55 -15.34
CA PHE A 57 7.05 2.84 -16.31
C PHE A 57 6.79 3.28 -17.75
N ALA A 58 5.52 3.42 -18.15
CA ALA A 58 5.15 3.81 -19.51
C ALA A 58 5.64 5.20 -19.92
N ASN A 59 5.90 6.08 -18.95
CA ASN A 59 6.34 7.46 -19.18
C ASN A 59 7.76 7.75 -18.65
N GLU A 60 8.53 6.71 -18.28
CA GLU A 60 9.89 6.85 -17.71
C GLU A 60 9.97 7.74 -16.45
N LEU A 61 8.88 7.80 -15.68
CA LEU A 61 8.75 8.58 -14.45
C LEU A 61 9.16 7.76 -13.23
N TRP A 62 10.46 7.52 -13.08
CA TRP A 62 11.03 6.71 -11.99
C TRP A 62 10.66 7.20 -10.58
N ALA A 63 10.57 8.52 -10.39
CA ALA A 63 10.15 9.12 -9.13
C ALA A 63 8.67 8.84 -8.76
N ILE A 64 7.88 8.31 -9.69
CA ILE A 64 6.50 7.84 -9.46
C ILE A 64 6.48 6.31 -9.34
N ALA A 65 7.15 5.61 -10.27
CA ALA A 65 7.14 4.15 -10.33
C ALA A 65 7.76 3.51 -9.08
N VAL A 66 8.92 3.99 -8.63
CA VAL A 66 9.67 3.39 -7.53
C VAL A 66 8.93 3.47 -6.18
N PRO A 67 8.39 4.61 -5.74
CA PRO A 67 7.57 4.67 -4.53
C PRO A 67 6.36 3.73 -4.58
N ASN A 68 5.65 3.70 -5.72
CA ASN A 68 4.46 2.86 -5.86
C ASN A 68 4.80 1.36 -5.89
N LEU A 69 5.98 0.97 -6.38
CA LEU A 69 6.49 -0.40 -6.27
C LEU A 69 6.71 -0.85 -4.82
N LEU A 70 6.96 0.07 -3.89
CA LEU A 70 7.11 -0.23 -2.46
C LEU A 70 5.76 -0.22 -1.74
N ILE A 71 4.92 0.78 -2.03
CA ILE A 71 3.63 0.97 -1.35
C ILE A 71 2.61 -0.09 -1.78
N THR A 72 2.55 -0.44 -3.08
CA THR A 72 1.52 -1.34 -3.62
C THR A 72 1.56 -2.72 -2.97
N PRO A 73 2.72 -3.39 -2.81
CA PRO A 73 2.79 -4.68 -2.11
C PRO A 73 2.36 -4.60 -0.65
N ILE A 74 2.63 -3.48 0.03
CA ILE A 74 2.18 -3.26 1.42
C ILE A 74 0.66 -3.20 1.46
N CYS A 75 0.04 -2.39 0.61
CA CYS A 75 -1.42 -2.27 0.51
C CYS A 75 -2.08 -3.62 0.17
N ALA A 76 -1.52 -4.34 -0.81
CA ALA A 76 -2.00 -5.67 -1.20
C ALA A 76 -1.88 -6.68 -0.06
N GLY A 77 -0.78 -6.65 0.69
CA GLY A 77 -0.56 -7.51 1.85
C GLY A 77 -1.56 -7.25 2.98
N ILE A 78 -1.87 -5.98 3.26
CA ILE A 78 -2.88 -5.60 4.25
C ILE A 78 -4.27 -6.04 3.80
N LEU A 79 -4.61 -5.85 2.52
CA LEU A 79 -5.87 -6.32 1.93
C LEU A 79 -5.99 -7.84 2.06
N ALA A 80 -4.97 -8.59 1.68
CA ALA A 80 -4.94 -10.04 1.75
C ALA A 80 -5.13 -10.53 3.20
N ALA A 81 -4.41 -9.94 4.15
CA ALA A 81 -4.55 -10.27 5.57
C ALA A 81 -5.96 -9.97 6.09
N ARG A 82 -6.55 -8.84 5.68
CA ARG A 82 -7.91 -8.45 6.07
C ARG A 82 -8.99 -9.38 5.49
N LEU A 83 -8.81 -9.83 4.25
CA LEU A 83 -9.70 -10.79 3.61
C LEU A 83 -9.59 -12.15 4.29
N ALA A 84 -8.37 -12.61 4.59
CA ALA A 84 -8.14 -13.86 5.32
C ALA A 84 -8.75 -13.85 6.72
N SER A 85 -8.67 -12.73 7.46
CA SER A 85 -9.27 -12.60 8.79
C SER A 85 -10.81 -12.53 8.80
N GLY A 86 -11.43 -12.30 7.63
CA GLY A 86 -12.88 -12.14 7.50
C GLY A 86 -13.60 -13.35 6.92
N ARG A 87 -12.88 -14.40 6.50
CA ARG A 87 -13.50 -15.66 6.07
C ARG A 87 -14.03 -16.36 7.33
N PRO A 88 -15.34 -16.62 7.46
CA PRO A 88 -15.82 -17.62 8.40
C PRO A 88 -15.08 -18.94 8.10
N GLY A 89 -14.67 -19.67 9.13
CA GLY A 89 -13.89 -20.92 9.02
C GLY A 89 -14.50 -21.94 8.04
N ASP A 90 -13.69 -22.83 7.46
CA ASP A 90 -13.46 -24.16 8.05
C ASP A 90 -14.07 -24.41 9.44
#